data_AF-W7T6I5-F1
#
_entry.id   AF-W7T6I5-F1
#
_cell.length_a   1.000
_cell.length_b   1.000
_cell.length_c   1.000
_cell.angle_alpha   90.00
_cell.angle_beta   90.00
_cell.angle_gamma   90.00
#
_symmetry.space_group_name_H-M   'P 1'
#
loop_
_entity.id
_entity.type
_entity.pdbx_description
1 polymer ?
#
loop_
_entity_poly.entity_id
_entity_poly.type
_entity_poly.pdbx_seq_one_letter_code
_entity_poly.pdbx_strand_id
1 'polypeptide(L)'
;MATAAPSVSAQLIQLSPDIRDSHSTFTAGYQDFFNAVFNASALDPKTRAAVALGAALVQGREETVRSFLAAAKQLGLKNEEIAQVAGIVEALKVEAVQRPATTAAAAPAAKKANACC
;
A
#
# COMPACT_ATOMS: atom_id res chain seq x y z
N MET A 1 4.33 -3.49 -35.53
CA MET A 1 4.53 -3.31 -34.07
C MET A 1 3.90 -1.98 -33.71
N ALA A 2 2.78 -1.98 -32.98
CA ALA A 2 2.09 -0.74 -32.61
C ALA A 2 2.77 -0.15 -31.36
N THR A 3 3.42 1.01 -31.53
CA THR A 3 3.95 1.81 -30.42
C THR A 3 2.77 2.41 -29.67
N ALA A 4 2.58 2.01 -28.41
CA ALA A 4 1.58 2.60 -27.54
C ALA A 4 1.86 4.12 -27.41
N ALA A 5 0.83 4.94 -27.66
CA ALA A 5 0.96 6.39 -27.54
C ALA A 5 1.39 6.75 -26.10
N PRO A 6 2.36 7.66 -25.93
CA PRO A 6 2.78 8.09 -24.60
C PRO A 6 1.57 8.68 -23.86
N SER A 7 1.43 8.35 -22.57
CA SER A 7 0.33 8.87 -21.75
C SER A 7 0.37 10.40 -21.71
N VAL A 8 -0.78 11.04 -21.51
CA VAL A 8 -0.89 12.51 -21.39
C VAL A 8 0.08 13.03 -20.31
N SER A 9 0.27 12.26 -19.24
CA SER A 9 1.25 12.51 -18.19
C SER A 9 2.70 12.56 -18.73
N ALA A 10 3.08 11.63 -19.60
CA ALA A 10 4.40 11.60 -20.22
C ALA A 10 4.63 12.78 -21.19
N GLN A 11 3.58 13.24 -21.87
CA GLN A 11 3.64 14.44 -22.73
C GLN A 11 3.74 15.73 -21.91
N LEU A 12 3.01 15.84 -20.80
CA LEU A 12 3.07 17.00 -19.90
C LEU A 12 4.44 17.13 -19.22
N ILE A 13 5.09 16.01 -18.86
CA ILE A 13 6.45 15.99 -18.31
C ILE A 13 7.48 16.44 -19.35
N GLN A 14 7.27 16.19 -20.64
CA GLN A 14 8.18 16.65 -21.71
C GLN A 14 8.08 18.16 -21.98
N LEU A 15 6.92 18.77 -21.73
CA LEU A 15 6.65 20.18 -22.02
C LEU A 15 7.11 21.15 -20.92
N SER A 16 7.46 20.64 -19.73
CA SER A 16 7.93 21.47 -18.60
C SER A 16 9.16 20.82 -17.94
N PRO A 17 10.37 21.39 -18.14
CA PRO A 17 11.61 20.92 -17.53
C PRO A 17 11.55 20.88 -16.00
N ASP A 18 10.91 21.88 -15.38
CA ASP A 18 10.75 21.94 -13.91
C ASP A 18 9.88 20.80 -13.37
N ILE A 19 8.83 20.42 -14.11
CA ILE A 19 8.01 19.25 -13.78
C ILE A 19 8.80 17.96 -13.98
N ARG A 20 9.64 17.88 -15.02
CA ARG A 20 10.52 16.73 -15.26
C ARG A 20 11.56 16.55 -14.15
N ASP A 21 12.18 17.62 -13.70
CA ASP A 21 13.21 17.58 -12.65
C ASP A 21 12.60 17.29 -11.27
N SER A 22 11.43 17.86 -10.99
CA SER A 22 10.64 17.53 -9.80
C SER A 22 10.16 16.07 -9.82
N HIS A 23 9.68 15.58 -10.98
CA HIS A 23 9.22 14.21 -11.15
C HIS A 23 10.36 13.20 -11.06
N SER A 24 11.54 13.50 -11.61
CA SER A 24 12.71 12.62 -11.52
C SER A 24 13.23 12.54 -10.09
N THR A 25 13.31 13.67 -9.38
CA THR A 25 13.71 13.71 -7.96
C THR A 25 12.73 12.96 -7.07
N PHE A 26 11.41 13.15 -7.29
CA PHE A 26 10.39 12.38 -6.60
C PHE A 26 10.47 10.88 -6.89
N THR A 27 10.68 10.51 -8.16
CA THR A 27 10.79 9.10 -8.56
C THR A 27 12.00 8.43 -7.91
N ALA A 28 13.15 9.11 -7.87
CA ALA A 28 14.36 8.63 -7.21
C ALA A 28 14.12 8.46 -5.71
N GLY A 29 13.60 9.48 -5.03
CA GLY A 29 13.31 9.40 -3.59
C GLY A 29 12.27 8.33 -3.24
N TYR A 30 11.25 8.13 -4.09
CA TYR A 30 10.29 7.05 -3.94
C TYR A 30 10.92 5.68 -4.13
N GLN A 31 11.81 5.50 -5.12
CA GLN A 31 12.54 4.24 -5.29
C GLN A 31 13.44 3.93 -4.11
N ASP A 32 14.14 4.92 -3.56
CA ASP A 32 14.98 4.74 -2.38
C ASP A 32 14.16 4.33 -1.16
N PHE A 33 13.02 5.00 -0.93
CA PHE A 33 12.06 4.62 0.11
C PHE A 33 11.54 3.19 -0.12
N PHE A 34 11.11 2.89 -1.33
CA PHE A 34 10.60 1.57 -1.69
C PHE A 34 11.65 0.50 -1.42
N ASN A 35 12.89 0.71 -1.84
CA ASN A 35 14.00 -0.21 -1.61
C ASN A 35 14.32 -0.35 -0.12
N ALA A 36 14.30 0.73 0.66
CA ALA A 36 14.54 0.67 2.10
C ALA A 36 13.46 -0.16 2.82
N VAL A 37 12.19 0.00 2.43
CA VAL A 37 11.07 -0.75 3.02
C VAL A 37 11.06 -2.21 2.58
N PHE A 38 11.27 -2.48 1.28
CA PHE A 38 11.13 -3.81 0.69
C PHE A 38 12.40 -4.67 0.75
N ASN A 39 13.58 -4.08 0.90
CA ASN A 39 14.84 -4.82 1.00
C ASN A 39 15.43 -4.84 2.41
N ALA A 40 14.69 -4.37 3.41
CA ALA A 40 15.08 -4.53 4.81
C ALA A 40 15.31 -6.02 5.14
N SER A 41 16.40 -6.31 5.83
CA SER A 41 16.85 -7.68 6.13
C SER A 41 16.05 -8.40 7.21
N ALA A 42 15.07 -7.74 7.83
CA ALA A 42 14.29 -8.29 8.94
C ALA A 42 13.36 -9.45 8.53
N LEU A 43 12.88 -9.46 7.30
CA LEU A 43 12.01 -10.50 6.75
C LEU A 43 12.67 -11.14 5.54
N ASP A 44 12.51 -12.44 5.36
CA ASP A 44 12.98 -13.12 4.15
C ASP A 44 12.18 -12.66 2.91
N PRO A 45 12.76 -12.76 1.70
CA PRO A 45 12.12 -12.27 0.48
C PRO A 45 10.72 -12.85 0.22
N LYS A 46 10.49 -14.11 0.61
CA LYS A 46 9.21 -14.79 0.41
C LYS A 46 8.14 -14.18 1.32
N THR A 47 8.45 -14.00 2.60
CA THR A 47 7.54 -13.36 3.56
C THR A 47 7.24 -11.91 3.19
N ARG A 48 8.24 -11.14 2.72
CA ARG A 48 8.01 -9.77 2.23
C ARG A 48 7.05 -9.72 1.05
N ALA A 49 7.19 -10.66 0.10
CA ALA A 49 6.28 -10.76 -1.02
C ALA A 49 4.84 -11.12 -0.60
N ALA A 50 4.68 -11.99 0.40
CA ALA A 50 3.37 -12.30 0.97
C ALA A 50 2.70 -11.08 1.62
N VAL A 51 3.45 -10.30 2.40
CA VAL A 51 2.97 -9.04 3.02
C VAL A 51 2.58 -8.02 1.96
N ALA A 52 3.41 -7.87 0.92
CA ALA A 52 3.15 -6.95 -0.19
C ALA A 52 1.88 -7.32 -0.97
N LEU A 53 1.68 -8.62 -1.22
CA LEU A 53 0.47 -9.13 -1.86
C LEU A 53 -0.77 -8.86 -1.00
N GLY A 54 -0.68 -9.07 0.32
CA GLY A 54 -1.75 -8.74 1.25
C GLY A 54 -2.12 -7.26 1.21
N ALA A 55 -1.13 -6.36 1.26
CA ALA A 55 -1.34 -4.92 1.15
C ALA A 55 -1.99 -4.52 -0.19
N ALA A 56 -1.56 -5.14 -1.30
CA ALA A 56 -2.15 -4.91 -2.61
C ALA A 56 -3.63 -5.36 -2.67
N LEU A 57 -3.96 -6.50 -2.07
CA LEU A 57 -5.33 -7.04 -2.00
C LEU A 57 -6.25 -6.18 -1.11
N VAL A 58 -5.72 -5.56 -0.06
CA VAL A 58 -6.44 -4.58 0.76
C VAL A 58 -6.76 -3.33 -0.05
N GLN A 59 -5.81 -2.82 -0.84
CA GLN A 59 -6.01 -1.62 -1.68
C GLN A 59 -6.97 -1.85 -2.86
N GLY A 60 -7.17 -3.10 -3.30
CA GLY A 60 -8.10 -3.44 -4.38
C GLY A 60 -7.67 -2.98 -5.77
N ARG A 61 -6.38 -2.64 -5.97
CA ARG A 61 -5.85 -2.24 -7.28
C ARG A 61 -5.41 -3.47 -8.07
N GLU A 62 -6.20 -3.87 -9.07
CA GLU A 62 -5.97 -5.12 -9.81
C GLU A 62 -4.58 -5.25 -10.42
N GLU A 63 -4.06 -4.18 -11.04
CA GLU A 63 -2.73 -4.21 -11.67
C GLU A 63 -1.63 -4.44 -10.64
N THR A 64 -1.75 -3.80 -9.48
CA THR A 64 -0.82 -3.95 -8.35
C THR A 64 -0.88 -5.36 -7.78
N VAL A 65 -2.09 -5.91 -7.61
CA VAL A 65 -2.28 -7.30 -7.16
C VAL A 65 -1.65 -8.28 -8.15
N ARG A 66 -1.85 -8.12 -9.46
CA ARG A 66 -1.26 -9.00 -10.48
C ARG A 66 0.27 -8.94 -10.46
N SER A 67 0.84 -7.75 -10.32
CA SER A 67 2.29 -7.56 -10.24
C SER A 67 2.89 -8.27 -9.01
N PHE A 68 2.32 -8.04 -7.81
CA PHE A 68 2.82 -8.68 -6.59
C PHE A 68 2.52 -10.18 -6.54
N LEU A 69 1.43 -10.65 -7.15
CA LEU A 69 1.13 -12.07 -7.28
C LEU A 69 2.16 -12.79 -8.15
N ALA A 70 2.56 -12.18 -9.28
CA ALA A 70 3.61 -12.72 -10.14
C ALA A 70 4.96 -12.77 -9.41
N ALA A 71 5.33 -11.69 -8.72
CA ALA A 71 6.57 -11.64 -7.93
C ALA A 71 6.57 -12.66 -6.79
N ALA A 72 5.46 -12.80 -6.06
CA ALA A 72 5.32 -13.78 -4.98
C ALA A 72 5.46 -15.22 -5.49
N LYS A 73 4.87 -15.54 -6.64
CA LYS A 73 5.02 -16.86 -7.28
C LYS A 73 6.46 -17.13 -7.72
N GLN A 74 7.15 -16.14 -8.26
CA GLN A 74 8.58 -16.25 -8.63
C GLN A 74 9.47 -16.55 -7.40
N LEU A 75 9.09 -16.02 -6.24
CA LEU A 75 9.76 -16.27 -4.95
C LEU A 75 9.30 -17.56 -4.26
N GLY A 76 8.45 -18.36 -4.91
CA GLY A 76 8.03 -19.68 -4.43
C GLY A 76 6.89 -19.68 -3.43
N LEU A 77 6.04 -18.64 -3.38
CA LEU A 77 4.75 -18.74 -2.68
C LEU A 77 3.89 -19.81 -3.32
N LYS A 78 3.39 -20.74 -2.50
CA LYS A 78 2.44 -21.77 -2.92
C LYS A 78 1.03 -21.19 -3.03
N ASN A 79 0.19 -21.82 -3.84
CA ASN A 79 -1.21 -21.41 -3.99
C ASN A 79 -1.99 -21.45 -2.66
N GLU A 80 -1.68 -22.39 -1.77
CA GLU A 80 -2.27 -22.46 -0.43
C GLU A 80 -1.92 -21.23 0.43
N GLU A 81 -0.66 -20.78 0.38
CA GLU A 81 -0.20 -19.58 1.09
C GLU A 81 -0.86 -18.32 0.52
N ILE A 82 -1.01 -18.25 -0.80
CA ILE A 82 -1.73 -17.16 -1.48
C ILE A 82 -3.20 -17.15 -1.05
N ALA A 83 -3.85 -18.30 -0.97
CA ALA A 83 -5.24 -18.43 -0.53
C ALA A 83 -5.40 -18.01 0.94
N GLN A 84 -4.45 -18.37 1.81
CA GLN A 84 -4.43 -17.92 3.20
C GLN A 84 -4.30 -16.40 3.32
N VAL A 85 -3.38 -15.77 2.56
CA VAL A 85 -3.24 -14.31 2.53
C VAL A 85 -4.55 -13.65 2.06
N ALA A 86 -5.17 -14.16 1.00
CA ALA A 86 -6.45 -13.65 0.52
C ALA A 86 -7.57 -13.80 1.56
N GLY A 87 -7.63 -14.94 2.25
CA GLY A 87 -8.60 -15.20 3.33
C GLY A 87 -8.42 -14.25 4.53
N ILE A 88 -7.18 -13.96 4.93
CA ILE A 88 -6.88 -12.98 5.99
C ILE A 88 -7.37 -11.59 5.56
N VAL A 89 -7.11 -11.19 4.32
CA VAL A 89 -7.56 -9.89 3.79
C VAL A 89 -9.09 -9.80 3.77
N GLU A 90 -9.78 -10.86 3.38
CA GLU A 90 -11.24 -10.87 3.38
C GLU A 90 -11.80 -10.80 4.81
N ALA A 91 -11.21 -11.52 5.76
CA ALA A 91 -11.58 -11.43 7.17
C ALA A 91 -11.40 -10.00 7.71
N LEU A 92 -10.32 -9.31 7.36
CA LEU A 92 -10.09 -7.91 7.73
C LEU A 92 -11.14 -6.95 7.13
N LYS A 93 -11.55 -7.19 5.88
CA LYS A 93 -12.61 -6.41 5.23
C LYS A 93 -13.96 -6.65 5.89
N VAL A 94 -14.29 -7.90 6.21
CA VAL A 94 -15.52 -8.26 6.92
C VAL A 94 -15.52 -7.66 8.33
N GLU A 95 -14.40 -7.69 9.06
CA GLU A 95 -14.28 -7.05 10.37
C GLU A 95 -14.49 -5.53 10.28
N ALA A 96 -13.95 -4.86 9.26
CA ALA A 96 -14.18 -3.44 9.04
C ALA A 96 -15.65 -3.08 8.77
N VAL A 97 -16.43 -4.02 8.22
CA VAL A 97 -17.88 -3.87 7.99
C VAL A 97 -18.70 -4.25 9.22
N GLN A 98 -18.28 -5.28 9.95
CA GLN A 98 -19.00 -5.84 11.10
C GLN A 98 -18.68 -5.15 12.42
N ARG A 99 -17.57 -4.43 12.53
CA ARG A 99 -17.32 -3.55 13.65
C ARG A 99 -18.24 -2.35 13.44
N PRO A 100 -19.39 -2.22 14.15
CA PRO A 100 -20.05 -0.93 14.21
C PRO A 100 -18.97 0.05 14.64
N ALA A 101 -18.95 1.24 14.06
CA ALA A 101 -18.15 2.32 14.59
C ALA A 101 -18.51 2.43 16.08
N THR A 102 -17.71 1.80 16.95
CA THR A 102 -17.64 2.17 18.35
C THR A 102 -17.06 3.55 18.26
N THR A 103 -18.00 4.49 18.15
CA THR A 103 -17.92 5.83 18.67
C THR A 103 -16.61 6.03 19.41
N ALA A 104 -15.81 6.96 18.91
CA ALA A 104 -14.88 7.70 19.75
C ALA A 104 -15.70 8.36 20.88
N ALA A 105 -16.12 7.57 21.86
CA ALA A 105 -16.84 7.96 23.05
C ALA A 105 -15.94 7.59 24.22
N ALA A 106 -14.95 8.45 24.44
CA ALA A 106 -14.56 8.96 25.75
C ALA A 106 -13.17 9.61 25.63
N ALA A 107 -13.13 10.82 25.06
CA ALA A 107 -12.25 11.80 25.69
C ALA A 107 -12.78 11.96 27.13
N PRO A 108 -11.99 11.75 28.18
CA PRO A 108 -12.44 12.03 29.53
C PRO A 108 -12.80 13.51 29.57
N ALA A 109 -14.08 13.80 29.86
CA ALA A 109 -14.55 15.15 30.08
C ALA A 109 -13.61 15.83 31.08
N ALA A 110 -12.90 16.87 30.62
CA ALA A 110 -12.17 17.76 31.48
C ALA A 110 -13.14 18.28 32.55
N LYS A 111 -13.03 17.77 33.77
CA LYS A 111 -13.72 18.33 34.95
C LYS A 111 -13.31 19.79 35.02
N LYS A 112 -14.22 20.69 34.64
CA LYS A 112 -14.17 22.09 35.02
C LYS A 112 -14.23 22.15 36.55
N ALA A 113 -13.08 22.26 37.19
CA ALA A 113 -13.00 22.64 38.59
C ALA A 113 -13.10 24.17 38.67
N ASN A 114 -14.34 24.68 38.63
CA ASN A 114 -14.67 25.98 39.21
C ASN A 114 -15.59 25.71 40.39
N ALA A 115 -15.05 25.79 41.60
CA ALA A 115 -15.81 25.96 42.81
C ALA A 115 -15.15 27.08 43.60
N CYS A 116 -15.71 28.29 43.45
CA CYS A 116 -15.71 29.28 44.52
C CYS A 116 -16.62 28.76 45.63
N CYS A 117 -16.08 28.66 46.85
CA CYS A 117 -16.73 28.80 48.15
C CYS A 117 -15.61 28.82 49.19
#